data_AF-A0A836W4W9-F1
#
_entry.id   AF-A0A836W4W9-F1
#
_cell.length_a   1.000
_cell.length_b   1.000
_cell.length_c   1.000
_cell.angle_alpha   90.00
_cell.angle_beta   90.00
_cell.angle_gamma   90.00
#
_symmetry.space_group_name_H-M   'P 1'
#
loop_
_entity.id
_entity.type
_entity.pdbx_description
1 polymer ?
#
loop_
_entity_poly.entity_id
_entity_poly.type
_entity_poly.pdbx_seq_one_letter_code
_entity_poly.pdbx_strand_id
1 'polypeptide(L)'
;ITLRDDGRGIQLKKLKEKAVLSGKFNKDEVETWTNKQIVQPIFEQGISTSDVVDPTSGRGVGLDIIKRKIVDNKGKIRIDFQEGRFCEFTILLPASRKK
;
A
#
# COMPACT_ATOMS: atom_id res chain seq x y z
N ILE A 1 -2.80 -10.46 12.30
CA ILE A 1 -1.39 -10.04 12.45
C ILE A 1 -1.33 -8.56 12.13
N THR A 2 -0.65 -7.76 12.95
CA THR A 2 -0.51 -6.31 12.72
C THR A 2 0.96 -5.95 12.75
N LEU A 3 1.40 -5.17 11.77
CA LEU A 3 2.76 -4.64 11.64
C LEU A 3 2.69 -3.13 11.57
N ARG A 4 3.40 -2.43 12.46
CA ARG A 4 3.42 -0.97 12.51
C ARG A 4 4.85 -0.46 12.48
N ASP A 5 5.05 0.60 11.72
CA ASP A 5 6.25 1.40 11.62
C ASP A 5 5.95 2.83 12.10
N ASP A 6 6.92 3.48 12.75
CA ASP A 6 6.88 4.85 13.28
C ASP A 6 7.63 5.85 12.38
N GLY A 7 7.86 5.49 11.13
CA GLY A 7 8.46 6.34 10.11
C GLY A 7 7.51 7.41 9.59
N ARG A 8 7.84 7.94 8.40
CA ARG A 8 7.17 9.13 7.83
C ARG A 8 5.74 8.86 7.32
N GLY A 9 5.19 7.66 7.53
CA GLY A 9 3.91 7.26 6.98
C GLY A 9 3.88 7.31 5.45
N ILE A 10 2.67 7.33 4.89
CA ILE A 10 2.47 7.42 3.43
C ILE A 10 2.32 8.91 3.05
N GLN A 11 3.22 9.37 2.18
CA GLN A 11 3.19 10.72 1.61
C GLN A 11 2.11 10.80 0.53
N LEU A 12 0.98 11.42 0.86
CA LEU A 12 -0.20 11.46 -0.01
C LEU A 12 0.11 12.13 -1.34
N LYS A 13 0.81 13.27 -1.29
CA LYS A 13 1.13 14.06 -2.48
C LYS A 13 1.97 13.27 -3.49
N LYS A 14 3.03 12.60 -3.01
CA LYS A 14 3.87 11.73 -3.86
C LYS A 14 3.09 10.56 -4.44
N LEU A 15 2.21 9.95 -3.64
CA LEU A 15 1.41 8.82 -4.11
C LEU A 15 0.40 9.25 -5.17
N LYS A 16 -0.22 10.42 -5.02
CA LYS A 16 -1.09 11.05 -6.03
C LYS A 16 -0.35 11.31 -7.34
N GLU A 17 0.81 11.94 -7.28
CA GLU A 17 1.65 12.21 -8.45
C GLU A 17 2.04 10.91 -9.17
N LYS A 18 2.48 9.88 -8.43
CA LYS A 18 2.81 8.56 -8.99
C LYS A 18 1.60 7.85 -9.58
N ALA A 19 0.41 8.01 -8.98
CA ALA A 19 -0.83 7.43 -9.49
C ALA A 19 -1.22 8.03 -10.85
N VAL A 20 -1.12 9.35 -11.00
CA VAL A 20 -1.35 10.02 -12.29
C VAL A 20 -0.29 9.61 -13.31
N LEU A 21 0.99 9.57 -12.91
CA LEU A 21 2.10 9.15 -13.79
C LEU A 21 1.98 7.68 -14.26
N SER A 22 1.31 6.83 -13.49
CA SER A 22 1.07 5.44 -13.89
C SER A 22 0.10 5.32 -15.07
N GLY A 23 -0.62 6.40 -15.43
CA GLY A 23 -1.63 6.43 -16.49
C GLY A 23 -2.92 5.67 -16.15
N LYS A 24 -3.01 5.06 -14.96
CA LYS A 24 -4.18 4.29 -14.51
C LYS A 24 -5.28 5.14 -13.89
N PHE A 25 -4.96 6.36 -13.46
CA PHE A 25 -5.86 7.24 -12.72
C PHE A 25 -5.85 8.65 -13.31
N ASN A 26 -7.02 9.29 -13.35
CA ASN A 26 -7.13 10.67 -13.82
C ASN A 26 -6.71 11.65 -12.70
N LYS A 27 -6.07 12.76 -13.08
CA LYS A 27 -5.62 13.80 -12.14
C LYS A 27 -6.76 14.36 -11.31
N ASP A 28 -7.90 14.66 -11.94
CA ASP A 28 -9.07 15.23 -11.25
C ASP A 28 -9.64 14.26 -10.19
N GLU A 29 -9.62 12.96 -10.49
CA GLU A 29 -10.04 11.91 -9.57
C GLU A 29 -9.07 11.81 -8.38
N VAL A 30 -7.77 11.77 -8.67
CA VAL A 30 -6.69 11.59 -7.70
C VAL A 30 -6.61 12.77 -6.72
N GLU A 31 -6.88 14.00 -7.18
CA GLU A 31 -6.89 15.19 -6.31
C GLU A 31 -7.95 15.08 -5.21
N THR A 32 -9.12 14.51 -5.51
CA THR A 32 -10.21 14.32 -4.54
C THR A 32 -9.99 13.19 -3.53
N TRP A 33 -8.97 12.35 -3.72
CA TRP A 33 -8.74 11.21 -2.84
C TRP A 33 -8.43 11.63 -1.41
N THR A 34 -9.20 11.07 -0.50
CA THR A 34 -8.96 11.08 0.94
C THR A 34 -7.96 9.99 1.34
N ASN A 35 -7.44 10.06 2.57
CA ASN A 35 -6.50 9.06 3.11
C ASN A 35 -7.04 7.62 3.00
N LYS A 36 -8.36 7.43 3.09
CA LYS A 36 -8.99 6.12 2.96
C LYS A 36 -9.00 5.59 1.52
N GLN A 37 -9.12 6.48 0.53
CA GLN A 37 -9.17 6.11 -0.88
C GLN A 37 -7.78 5.82 -1.44
N ILE A 38 -6.73 6.40 -0.85
CA ILE A 38 -5.36 6.21 -1.30
C ILE A 38 -4.79 4.81 -1.03
N VAL A 39 -5.51 4.00 -0.26
CA VAL A 39 -5.16 2.61 0.04
C VAL A 39 -5.28 1.72 -1.19
N GLN A 40 -6.12 2.02 -2.18
CA GLN A 40 -6.20 1.21 -3.40
C GLN A 40 -4.95 1.36 -4.30
N PRO A 41 -4.52 2.58 -4.66
CA PRO A 41 -3.35 2.80 -5.52
C PRO A 41 -2.05 2.23 -4.96
N ILE A 42 -1.88 2.20 -3.64
CA ILE A 42 -0.63 1.67 -3.04
C ILE A 42 -0.45 0.17 -3.29
N PHE A 43 -1.52 -0.54 -3.65
CA PHE A 43 -1.50 -1.96 -4.01
C PHE A 43 -1.46 -2.18 -5.53
N GLU A 44 -1.39 -1.12 -6.33
CA GLU A 44 -1.28 -1.22 -7.79
C GLU A 44 0.17 -1.41 -8.21
N GLN A 45 0.36 -2.25 -9.24
CA GLN A 45 1.66 -2.43 -9.84
C GLN A 45 2.20 -1.12 -10.39
N GLY A 46 3.46 -0.83 -10.06
CA GLY A 46 4.19 0.35 -10.53
C GLY A 46 3.98 1.61 -9.70
N ILE A 47 3.14 1.59 -8.66
CA ILE A 47 2.87 2.74 -7.81
C ILE A 47 3.60 2.54 -6.47
N SER A 48 4.71 3.26 -6.29
CA SER A 48 5.45 3.30 -5.02
C SER A 48 5.93 4.72 -4.73
N THR A 49 5.90 5.09 -3.45
CA THR A 49 6.40 6.39 -2.94
C THR A 49 7.90 6.38 -2.64
N SER A 50 8.57 5.25 -2.85
CA SER A 50 10.03 5.15 -2.65
C SER A 50 10.78 5.66 -3.88
N ASP A 51 11.62 6.67 -3.68
CA ASP A 51 12.42 7.29 -4.74
C ASP A 51 13.71 6.50 -5.05
N VAL A 52 14.14 5.59 -4.16
CA VAL A 52 15.40 4.83 -4.28
C VAL A 52 15.11 3.35 -4.49
N VAL A 53 15.64 2.81 -5.59
CA VAL A 53 15.64 1.38 -5.91
C VAL A 53 16.87 0.76 -5.25
N ASP A 54 16.76 0.34 -3.99
CA ASP A 54 17.84 -0.39 -3.33
C ASP A 54 17.57 -1.91 -3.38
N PRO A 55 18.50 -2.71 -3.93
CA PRO A 55 18.35 -4.16 -4.07
C PRO A 55 18.31 -4.90 -2.73
N THR A 56 18.86 -4.34 -1.65
CA THR A 56 18.87 -4.95 -0.31
C THR A 56 17.61 -4.70 0.50
N SER A 57 16.89 -3.61 0.21
CA SER A 57 15.57 -3.31 0.80
C SER A 57 14.41 -3.98 0.06
N GLY A 58 14.71 -4.85 -0.92
CA GLY A 58 13.74 -5.71 -1.58
C GLY A 58 12.73 -4.92 -2.41
N ARG A 59 13.18 -4.30 -3.52
CA ARG A 59 12.36 -3.66 -4.56
C ARG A 59 11.01 -3.13 -4.04
N GLY A 60 10.99 -2.04 -3.27
CA GLY A 60 9.76 -1.32 -2.89
C GLY A 60 8.56 -2.26 -2.72
N VAL A 61 8.74 -3.25 -1.82
CA VAL A 61 8.01 -4.53 -1.76
C VAL A 61 6.65 -4.41 -2.41
N GLY A 62 6.52 -5.00 -3.60
CA GLY A 62 5.29 -5.01 -4.39
C GLY A 62 4.09 -5.35 -3.52
N LEU A 63 3.44 -4.32 -3.00
CA LEU A 63 2.30 -4.46 -2.11
C LEU A 63 1.18 -5.16 -2.89
N ASP A 64 1.18 -5.05 -4.22
CA ASP A 64 0.41 -5.86 -5.16
C ASP A 64 0.62 -7.38 -4.95
N ILE A 65 1.87 -7.85 -4.82
CA ILE A 65 2.21 -9.26 -4.59
C ILE A 65 1.75 -9.70 -3.20
N ILE A 66 1.97 -8.86 -2.18
CA ILE A 66 1.53 -9.14 -0.80
C ILE A 66 0.00 -9.25 -0.76
N LYS A 67 -0.71 -8.27 -1.33
CA LYS A 67 -2.17 -8.27 -1.42
C LYS A 67 -2.66 -9.51 -2.16
N ARG A 68 -2.06 -9.86 -3.30
CA ARG A 68 -2.44 -11.07 -4.06
C ARG A 68 -2.30 -12.32 -3.19
N LYS A 69 -1.15 -12.54 -2.55
CA LYS A 69 -0.95 -13.69 -1.65
C LYS A 69 -1.96 -13.75 -0.51
N ILE A 70 -2.32 -12.61 0.08
CA ILE A 70 -3.31 -12.56 1.16
C ILE A 70 -4.71 -12.90 0.62
N VAL A 71 -5.10 -12.32 -0.52
CA VAL A 71 -6.40 -12.58 -1.15
C VAL A 71 -6.52 -14.03 -1.62
N ASP A 72 -5.45 -14.62 -2.19
CA ASP A 72 -5.39 -16.03 -2.60
C ASP A 72 -5.65 -16.97 -1.42
N ASN A 73 -5.19 -16.58 -0.22
CA ASN A 73 -5.44 -17.29 1.04
C ASN A 73 -6.77 -16.89 1.70
N LYS A 74 -7.70 -16.27 0.96
CA LYS A 74 -9.01 -15.76 1.43
C LYS A 74 -8.89 -14.80 2.61
N GLY A 75 -7.75 -14.14 2.73
CA GLY A 75 -7.47 -13.13 3.74
C GLY A 75 -7.87 -11.73 3.32
N LYS A 76 -7.66 -10.80 4.24
CA LYS A 76 -7.85 -9.36 4.03
C LYS A 76 -6.63 -8.61 4.54
N ILE A 77 -6.25 -7.55 3.84
CA ILE A 77 -5.23 -6.60 4.28
C ILE A 77 -5.87 -5.23 4.43
N ARG A 78 -5.52 -4.54 5.51
CA ARG A 78 -5.91 -3.16 5.80
C ARG A 78 -4.66 -2.34 6.07
N ILE A 79 -4.68 -1.08 5.66
CA ILE A 79 -3.64 -0.11 5.95
C ILE A 79 -4.26 1.05 6.72
N ASP A 80 -3.65 1.43 7.82
CA ASP A 80 -3.94 2.66 8.54
C ASP A 80 -2.63 3.44 8.68
N PHE A 81 -2.63 4.74 8.40
CA PHE A 81 -1.42 5.54 8.46
C PHE A 81 -1.73 6.98 8.83
N GLN A 82 -0.73 7.66 9.35
CA GLN A 82 -0.72 9.10 9.53
C GLN A 82 0.54 9.65 8.87
N GLU A 83 0.36 10.55 7.90
CA GLU A 83 1.47 11.21 7.21
C GLU A 83 2.39 11.90 8.23
N GLY A 84 3.68 11.67 8.09
CA GLY A 84 4.73 12.15 9.00
C GLY A 84 4.84 11.42 10.34
N ARG A 85 4.07 10.34 10.59
CA ARG A 85 4.03 9.70 11.91
C ARG A 85 4.07 8.18 11.95
N PHE A 86 3.21 7.49 11.21
CA PHE A 86 3.18 6.02 11.24
C PHE A 86 2.53 5.42 10.00
N CYS A 87 2.85 4.14 9.76
CA CYS A 87 2.14 3.27 8.83
C CYS A 87 1.89 1.92 9.50
N GLU A 88 0.67 1.42 9.45
CA GLU A 88 0.26 0.15 10.05
C GLU A 88 -0.45 -0.73 9.02
N PHE A 89 0.00 -1.97 8.89
CA PHE A 89 -0.60 -3.01 8.08
C PHE A 89 -1.26 -4.05 8.98
N THR A 90 -2.56 -4.25 8.80
CA THR A 90 -3.31 -5.30 9.48
C THR A 90 -3.69 -6.38 8.48
N ILE A 91 -3.21 -7.61 8.73
CA ILE A 91 -3.47 -8.79 7.92
C ILE A 91 -4.39 -9.73 8.70
N LEU A 92 -5.56 -10.01 8.11
CA LEU A 92 -6.53 -10.96 8.60
C LEU A 92 -6.52 -12.19 7.69
N LEU A 93 -6.02 -13.32 8.18
CA LEU A 93 -6.10 -14.59 7.47
C LEU A 93 -7.18 -15.46 8.12
N PRO A 94 -7.99 -16.19 7.34
CA PRO A 94 -8.89 -17.20 7.91
C PRO A 94 -8.07 -18.25 8.63
N ALA A 95 -8.54 -18.69 9.80
CA ALA A 95 -7.89 -19.75 10.55
C ALA A 95 -7.88 -21.02 9.70
N SER A 96 -6.70 -21.54 9.35
CA SER A 96 -6.62 -22.85 8.71
C SER A 96 -7.11 -23.88 9.71
N ARG A 97 -8.27 -24.51 9.47
CA ARG A 97 -8.47 -25.85 10.02
C ARG A 97 -7.47 -26.74 9.30
N LYS A 98 -6.37 -27.07 9.98
CA LYS A 98 -5.61 -28.27 9.64
C LYS A 98 -6.58 -29.43 9.79
N LYS A 99 -6.90 -30.12 8.68
CA LYS A 99 -7.37 -31.50 8.77
C LYS A 99 -6.20 -32.37 9.17
#